data_AF-A0A1G0YCF8-F1
#
_entry.id   AF-A0A1G0YCF8-F1
#
_cell.length_a   1.000
_cell.length_b   1.000
_cell.length_c   1.000
_cell.angle_alpha   90.00
_cell.angle_beta   90.00
_cell.angle_gamma   90.00
#
_symmetry.space_group_name_H-M   'P 1'
#
loop_
_entity.id
_entity.type
_entity.pdbx_description
1 polymer ?
#
loop_
_entity_poly.entity_id
_entity_poly.type
_entity_poly.pdbx_seq_one_letter_code
_entity_poly.pdbx_strand_id
1 'polypeptide(L)'
;MDRSRQEWAFVHHQMSEEELRAFLQGLENDPQLRNEVEQIHAVDHQLQLLANISRLSKEELELIRKGFLGEQEWLSNPLVFAKELEKIWNRYGANQLVIQTEQAGEVEVVHLGGTLDTINAESFSNLLQPLCDAGRRMVVDCMGLTYVNSLCLSLWNKFHMDCEARGGKLVFCCLPQKINRIVLMLGLNEVLKIEATVSAALRIASE
;
A
#
# COMPACT_ATOMS: atom_id res chain seq x y z
N MET A 1 -5.23 -21.41 -37.57
CA MET A 1 -4.12 -20.56 -37.09
C MET A 1 -4.54 -19.96 -35.78
N ASP A 2 -3.72 -20.22 -34.77
CA ASP A 2 -3.90 -20.03 -33.33
C ASP A 2 -4.25 -18.58 -32.94
N ARG A 3 -5.55 -18.29 -32.72
CA ARG A 3 -6.03 -17.03 -32.13
C ARG A 3 -5.81 -16.96 -30.62
N SER A 4 -5.71 -18.11 -29.95
CA SER A 4 -5.50 -18.21 -28.50
C SER A 4 -4.13 -17.68 -28.04
N ARG A 5 -3.11 -17.64 -28.90
CA ARG A 5 -1.81 -17.06 -28.53
C ARG A 5 -1.71 -15.54 -28.69
N GLN A 6 -2.56 -14.92 -29.52
CA GLN A 6 -2.57 -13.46 -29.67
C GLN A 6 -3.39 -12.77 -28.56
N GLU A 7 -4.46 -13.42 -28.07
CA GLU A 7 -5.27 -12.88 -26.97
C GLU A 7 -4.50 -12.86 -25.62
N TRP A 8 -3.52 -13.75 -25.43
CA TRP A 8 -2.74 -13.84 -24.20
C TRP A 8 -1.52 -12.91 -24.13
N ALA A 9 -1.07 -12.37 -25.26
CA ALA A 9 -0.04 -11.32 -25.28
C ALA A 9 -0.56 -9.97 -24.78
N PHE A 10 -1.88 -9.84 -24.62
CA PHE A 10 -2.58 -8.61 -24.28
C PHE A 10 -2.65 -8.33 -22.76
N VAL A 11 -2.55 -9.36 -21.93
CA VAL A 11 -2.80 -9.28 -20.47
C VAL A 11 -1.60 -8.73 -19.67
N HIS A 12 -0.41 -8.66 -20.28
CA HIS A 12 0.80 -8.17 -19.61
C HIS A 12 1.34 -6.83 -20.14
N HIS A 13 0.66 -6.20 -21.10
CA HIS A 13 0.95 -4.83 -21.53
C HIS A 13 -0.23 -3.93 -21.17
N GLN A 14 0.05 -2.73 -20.66
CA GLN A 14 -0.99 -1.73 -20.42
C GLN A 14 -1.73 -1.47 -21.75
N MET A 15 -2.96 -1.98 -21.86
CA MET A 15 -3.79 -1.79 -23.05
C MET A 15 -4.00 -0.30 -23.32
N SER A 16 -3.87 0.08 -24.59
CA SER A 16 -4.21 1.43 -25.04
C SER A 16 -5.74 1.64 -25.06
N GLU A 17 -6.19 2.89 -25.05
CA GLU A 17 -7.63 3.23 -25.01
C GLU A 17 -8.40 2.70 -26.24
N GLU A 18 -7.73 2.60 -27.40
CA GLU A 18 -8.31 2.12 -28.65
C GLU A 18 -8.51 0.59 -28.64
N GLU A 19 -7.56 -0.12 -28.04
CA GLU A 19 -7.62 -1.57 -27.82
C GLU A 19 -8.70 -1.96 -26.81
N LEU A 20 -8.86 -1.15 -25.76
CA LEU A 20 -9.96 -1.29 -24.79
C LEU A 20 -11.32 -1.09 -25.48
N ARG A 21 -11.45 -0.08 -26.34
CA ARG A 21 -12.70 0.17 -27.09
C ARG A 21 -13.07 -0.97 -28.02
N ALA A 22 -12.11 -1.53 -28.77
CA ALA A 22 -12.36 -2.65 -29.67
C ALA A 22 -12.79 -3.93 -28.92
N PHE A 23 -12.17 -4.20 -27.77
CA PHE A 23 -12.55 -5.31 -26.89
C PHE A 23 -13.96 -5.14 -26.31
N LEU A 24 -14.30 -3.94 -25.82
CA LEU A 24 -15.64 -3.60 -25.33
C LEU A 24 -16.71 -3.73 -26.44
N GLN A 25 -16.37 -3.37 -27.68
CA GLN A 25 -17.27 -3.56 -28.83
C GLN A 25 -17.50 -5.04 -29.16
N GLY A 26 -16.50 -5.91 -28.95
CA GLY A 26 -16.66 -7.36 -29.08
C GLY A 26 -17.62 -7.93 -28.03
N LEU A 27 -17.53 -7.44 -26.78
CA LEU A 27 -18.42 -7.83 -25.68
C LEU A 27 -19.87 -7.37 -25.87
N GLU A 28 -20.09 -6.23 -26.55
CA GLU A 28 -21.44 -5.76 -26.86
C GLU A 28 -22.16 -6.63 -27.90
N ASN A 29 -21.39 -7.24 -28.82
CA ASN A 29 -21.94 -7.97 -29.96
C ASN A 29 -22.14 -9.47 -29.73
N ASP A 30 -21.57 -10.05 -28.66
CA ASP A 30 -21.72 -11.47 -28.33
C ASP A 30 -22.26 -11.67 -26.90
N PRO A 31 -23.57 -11.94 -26.75
CA PRO A 31 -24.23 -12.10 -25.45
C PRO A 31 -23.78 -13.32 -24.63
N GLN A 32 -23.22 -14.36 -25.26
CA GLN A 32 -22.71 -15.54 -24.55
C GLN A 32 -21.34 -15.27 -23.96
N LEU A 33 -20.45 -14.67 -24.75
CA LEU A 33 -19.14 -14.18 -24.27
C LEU A 33 -19.30 -13.13 -23.18
N ARG A 34 -20.30 -12.25 -23.28
CA ARG A 34 -20.63 -11.26 -22.24
C ARG A 34 -21.01 -11.90 -20.91
N ASN A 35 -21.84 -12.95 -20.92
CA ASN A 35 -22.26 -13.67 -19.72
C ASN A 35 -21.14 -14.52 -19.09
N GLU A 36 -20.35 -15.23 -19.92
CA GLU A 36 -19.26 -16.07 -19.43
C GLU A 36 -18.08 -15.23 -18.90
N VAL A 37 -17.78 -14.09 -19.55
CA VAL A 37 -16.75 -13.14 -19.10
C VAL A 37 -17.22 -12.34 -17.87
N GLU A 38 -18.48 -11.91 -17.77
CA GLU A 38 -19.00 -11.23 -16.57
C GLU A 38 -18.99 -12.14 -15.33
N GLN A 39 -19.21 -13.44 -15.49
CA GLN A 39 -19.19 -14.38 -14.37
C GLN A 39 -17.77 -14.84 -13.97
N ILE A 40 -16.85 -14.98 -14.94
CA ILE A 40 -15.49 -15.49 -14.68
C ILE A 40 -14.50 -14.34 -14.38
N HIS A 41 -14.53 -13.22 -15.10
CA HIS A 41 -13.59 -12.10 -14.86
C HIS A 41 -13.93 -11.26 -13.64
N ALA A 42 -15.21 -11.09 -13.27
CA ALA A 42 -15.54 -10.28 -12.09
C ALA A 42 -15.09 -10.95 -10.79
N VAL A 43 -15.11 -12.28 -10.73
CA VAL A 43 -14.76 -13.04 -9.52
C VAL A 43 -13.27 -13.35 -9.47
N ASP A 44 -12.64 -13.84 -10.53
CA ASP A 44 -11.22 -14.23 -10.46
C ASP A 44 -10.24 -13.05 -10.56
N HIS A 45 -10.53 -12.00 -11.34
CA HIS A 45 -9.66 -10.81 -11.38
C HIS A 45 -9.80 -9.96 -10.10
N GLN A 46 -10.99 -9.87 -9.50
CA GLN A 46 -11.16 -9.18 -8.21
C GLN A 46 -10.64 -10.01 -7.05
N LEU A 47 -10.73 -11.36 -7.09
CA LEU A 47 -10.10 -12.23 -6.09
C LEU A 47 -8.58 -12.26 -6.23
N GLN A 48 -8.01 -12.19 -7.43
CA GLN A 48 -6.55 -12.07 -7.63
C GLN A 48 -6.04 -10.67 -7.25
N LEU A 49 -6.79 -9.60 -7.54
CA LEU A 49 -6.47 -8.26 -7.03
C LEU A 49 -6.61 -8.18 -5.50
N LEU A 50 -7.67 -8.76 -4.91
CA LEU A 50 -7.82 -8.87 -3.46
C LEU A 50 -6.73 -9.75 -2.85
N ALA A 51 -6.33 -10.86 -3.46
CA ALA A 51 -5.27 -11.74 -2.96
C ALA A 51 -3.87 -11.11 -3.11
N ASN A 52 -3.62 -10.30 -4.14
CA ASN A 52 -2.36 -9.61 -4.35
C ASN A 52 -2.24 -8.29 -3.55
N ILE A 53 -3.36 -7.66 -3.20
CA ILE A 53 -3.39 -6.38 -2.47
C ILE A 53 -3.66 -6.58 -0.98
N SER A 54 -4.33 -7.67 -0.58
CA SER A 54 -4.61 -7.99 0.82
C SER A 54 -4.09 -9.36 1.20
N ARG A 55 -3.28 -9.41 2.27
CA ARG A 55 -2.77 -10.63 2.93
C ARG A 55 -3.92 -11.40 3.64
N LEU A 56 -4.97 -11.75 2.89
CA LEU A 56 -6.14 -12.50 3.38
C LEU A 56 -5.74 -13.93 3.73
N SER A 57 -6.29 -14.45 4.83
CA SER A 57 -6.07 -15.84 5.23
C SER A 57 -6.76 -16.81 4.25
N LYS A 58 -6.36 -18.09 4.29
CA LYS A 58 -7.03 -19.14 3.50
C LYS A 58 -8.52 -19.26 3.87
N GLU A 59 -8.86 -19.07 5.15
CA GLU A 59 -10.25 -19.08 5.60
C GLU A 59 -11.04 -17.87 5.07
N GLU A 60 -10.43 -16.69 5.00
CA GLU A 60 -11.07 -15.46 4.49
C GLU A 60 -11.30 -15.52 2.98
N LEU A 61 -10.33 -16.04 2.21
CA LEU A 61 -10.48 -16.29 0.78
C LEU A 61 -11.61 -17.29 0.49
N GLU A 62 -11.69 -18.37 1.28
CA GLU A 62 -12.77 -19.36 1.15
C GLU A 62 -14.13 -18.81 1.56
N LEU A 63 -14.19 -17.90 2.55
CA LEU A 63 -15.43 -17.23 2.94
C LEU A 63 -15.94 -16.30 1.82
N ILE A 64 -15.05 -15.50 1.24
CA ILE A 64 -15.38 -14.60 0.13
C ILE A 64 -15.87 -15.42 -1.07
N ARG A 65 -15.14 -16.49 -1.42
CA ARG A 65 -15.50 -17.42 -2.50
C ARG A 65 -16.88 -18.03 -2.30
N LYS A 66 -17.18 -18.55 -1.11
CA LYS A 66 -18.49 -19.13 -0.77
C LYS A 66 -19.62 -18.11 -0.80
N GLY A 67 -19.35 -16.86 -0.44
CA GLY A 67 -20.31 -15.76 -0.56
C GLY A 67 -20.64 -15.42 -2.01
N PHE A 68 -19.63 -15.33 -2.88
CA PHE A 68 -19.83 -15.11 -4.32
C PHE A 68 -20.58 -16.26 -5.01
N LEU A 69 -20.31 -17.50 -4.63
CA LEU A 69 -20.95 -18.69 -5.20
C LEU A 69 -22.35 -18.99 -4.62
N GLY A 70 -22.79 -18.24 -3.60
CA GLY A 70 -24.08 -18.45 -2.94
C GLY A 70 -24.16 -19.78 -2.15
N GLU A 71 -23.02 -20.39 -1.85
CA GLU A 71 -22.91 -21.70 -1.16
C GLU A 71 -23.15 -21.61 0.36
N GLN A 72 -23.38 -20.39 0.87
CA GLN A 72 -23.72 -20.11 2.26
C GLN A 72 -25.04 -19.33 2.30
N GLU A 73 -26.05 -19.93 2.93
CA GLU A 73 -27.44 -19.45 2.96
C GLU A 73 -27.61 -18.06 3.59
N TRP A 74 -26.64 -17.60 4.41
CA TRP A 74 -26.64 -16.27 5.02
C TRP A 74 -25.77 -15.24 4.27
N LEU A 75 -24.88 -15.69 3.37
CA LEU A 75 -24.06 -14.83 2.50
C LEU A 75 -24.71 -14.56 1.13
N SER A 76 -25.74 -15.32 0.77
CA SER A 76 -26.59 -15.05 -0.39
C SER A 76 -27.42 -13.77 -0.25
N ASN A 77 -27.43 -13.13 0.93
CA ASN A 77 -27.93 -11.76 1.10
C ASN A 77 -26.85 -10.73 0.73
N PRO A 78 -27.02 -9.96 -0.37
CA PRO A 78 -25.99 -9.03 -0.85
C PRO A 78 -25.58 -7.96 0.16
N LEU A 79 -26.47 -7.54 1.07
CA LEU A 79 -26.18 -6.54 2.10
C LEU A 79 -25.31 -7.09 3.23
N VAL A 80 -25.47 -8.38 3.56
CA VAL A 80 -24.65 -9.05 4.56
C VAL A 80 -23.27 -9.33 3.99
N PHE A 81 -23.21 -9.80 2.75
CA PHE A 81 -21.96 -10.02 2.04
C PHE A 81 -21.14 -8.73 1.85
N ALA A 82 -21.78 -7.63 1.44
CA ALA A 82 -21.13 -6.33 1.33
C ALA A 82 -20.55 -5.84 2.67
N LYS A 83 -21.25 -6.05 3.79
CA LYS A 83 -20.74 -5.72 5.13
C LYS A 83 -19.54 -6.58 5.54
N GLU A 84 -19.51 -7.85 5.16
CA GLU A 84 -18.35 -8.70 5.42
C GLU A 84 -17.15 -8.32 4.55
N LEU A 85 -17.37 -8.02 3.27
CA LEU A 85 -16.32 -7.46 2.40
C LEU A 85 -15.82 -6.11 2.91
N GLU A 86 -16.71 -5.25 3.39
CA GLU A 86 -16.34 -3.96 4.00
C GLU A 86 -15.53 -4.16 5.30
N LYS A 87 -15.87 -5.15 6.13
CA LYS A 87 -15.06 -5.49 7.32
C LYS A 87 -13.68 -6.01 6.95
N ILE A 88 -13.57 -6.82 5.89
CA ILE A 88 -12.30 -7.33 5.39
C ILE A 88 -11.49 -6.18 4.78
N TRP A 89 -12.10 -5.37 3.92
CA TRP A 89 -11.48 -4.18 3.33
C TRP A 89 -11.01 -3.17 4.39
N ASN A 90 -11.82 -2.89 5.41
CA ASN A 90 -11.42 -2.00 6.51
C ASN A 90 -10.33 -2.60 7.41
N ARG A 91 -10.12 -3.92 7.38
CA ARG A 91 -9.05 -4.61 8.12
C ARG A 91 -7.73 -4.60 7.35
N TYR A 92 -7.78 -4.65 6.01
CA TYR A 92 -6.60 -4.76 5.14
C TYR A 92 -6.31 -3.51 4.30
N GLY A 93 -7.31 -2.93 3.64
CA GLY A 93 -7.18 -1.70 2.84
C GLY A 93 -6.97 -0.43 3.66
N ALA A 94 -7.51 -0.36 4.89
CA ALA A 94 -7.18 0.73 5.82
C ALA A 94 -5.78 0.60 6.43
N ASN A 95 -5.15 -0.57 6.28
CA ASN A 95 -3.83 -0.91 6.82
C ASN A 95 -2.74 -1.00 5.75
N GLN A 96 -2.96 -0.51 4.52
CA GLN A 96 -1.93 -0.56 3.50
C GLN A 96 -0.96 0.61 3.68
N LEU A 97 0.33 0.31 3.88
CA LEU A 97 1.38 1.32 3.81
C LEU A 97 1.61 1.71 2.35
N VAL A 98 1.42 2.99 2.04
CA VAL A 98 1.78 3.59 0.76
C VAL A 98 3.12 4.30 0.94
N ILE A 99 4.06 4.04 0.03
CA ILE A 99 5.38 4.66 0.03
C ILE A 99 5.60 5.27 -1.35
N GLN A 100 5.94 6.56 -1.40
CA GLN A 100 6.40 7.24 -2.60
C GLN A 100 7.76 7.87 -2.29
N THR A 101 8.67 7.83 -3.25
CA THR A 101 9.97 8.48 -3.09
C THR A 101 10.21 9.48 -4.22
N GLU A 102 10.86 10.58 -3.87
CA GLU A 102 11.34 11.57 -4.82
C GLU A 102 12.71 12.09 -4.38
N GLN A 103 13.49 12.59 -5.33
CA GLN A 103 14.82 13.10 -5.05
C GLN A 103 14.82 14.64 -5.09
N ALA A 104 15.23 15.27 -4.00
CA ALA A 104 15.37 16.71 -3.85
C ALA A 104 16.85 17.08 -3.67
N GLY A 105 17.57 17.21 -4.78
CA GLY A 105 19.02 17.41 -4.78
C GLY A 105 19.74 16.16 -4.25
N GLU A 106 20.48 16.30 -3.15
CA GLU A 106 21.18 15.18 -2.50
C GLU A 106 20.33 14.45 -1.44
N VAL A 107 19.10 14.91 -1.21
CA VAL A 107 18.20 14.36 -0.19
C VAL A 107 17.13 13.49 -0.84
N GLU A 108 16.95 12.27 -0.34
CA GLU A 108 15.83 11.40 -0.69
C GLU A 108 14.61 11.77 0.18
N VAL A 109 13.47 12.09 -0.44
CA VAL A 109 12.23 12.37 0.26
C VAL A 109 11.32 11.15 0.14
N VAL A 110 10.92 10.60 1.29
CA VAL A 110 10.06 9.43 1.41
C VAL A 110 8.71 9.86 1.98
N HIS A 111 7.66 9.84 1.16
CA HIS A 111 6.30 10.13 1.57
C HIS A 111 5.59 8.85 2.00
N LEU A 112 5.01 8.89 3.21
CA LEU A 112 4.30 7.77 3.79
C LEU A 112 2.80 8.04 3.88
N GLY A 113 2.01 7.03 3.50
CA GLY A 113 0.55 7.00 3.61
C GLY A 113 0.04 5.73 4.30
N GLY A 114 -1.09 5.82 4.99
CA GLY A 114 -1.72 4.66 5.63
C GLY A 114 -1.12 4.31 6.99
N THR A 115 -0.92 3.02 7.29
CA THR A 115 -0.52 2.58 8.64
C THR A 115 0.90 2.02 8.68
N LEU A 116 1.60 2.32 9.78
CA LEU A 116 2.93 1.81 10.06
C LEU A 116 2.84 0.91 11.30
N ASP A 117 2.51 -0.35 11.06
CA ASP A 117 2.27 -1.36 12.09
C ASP A 117 3.17 -2.60 11.90
N THR A 118 2.92 -3.65 12.68
CA THR A 118 3.71 -4.88 12.61
C THR A 118 3.65 -5.56 11.24
N ILE A 119 2.54 -5.41 10.51
CA ILE A 119 2.36 -6.02 9.18
C ILE A 119 3.23 -5.27 8.16
N ASN A 120 3.31 -3.94 8.28
CA ASN A 120 4.01 -3.07 7.32
C ASN A 120 5.46 -2.73 7.71
N ALA A 121 5.89 -3.11 8.91
CA ALA A 121 7.22 -2.82 9.43
C ALA A 121 8.35 -3.34 8.52
N GLU A 122 8.17 -4.52 7.92
CA GLU A 122 9.15 -5.11 7.00
C GLU A 122 9.28 -4.29 5.71
N SER A 123 8.16 -3.92 5.08
CA SER A 123 8.15 -3.08 3.87
C SER A 123 8.82 -1.72 4.11
N PHE A 124 8.53 -1.10 5.26
CA PHE A 124 9.19 0.14 5.68
C PHE A 124 10.70 -0.05 5.87
N SER A 125 11.11 -1.16 6.49
CA SER A 125 12.52 -1.47 6.76
C SER A 125 13.31 -1.76 5.49
N ASN A 126 12.72 -2.50 4.55
CA ASN A 126 13.35 -2.85 3.28
C ASN A 126 13.64 -1.62 2.41
N LEU A 127 12.89 -0.53 2.60
CA LEU A 127 13.15 0.75 1.95
C LEU A 127 14.24 1.55 2.67
N LEU A 128 14.10 1.77 3.99
CA LEU A 128 14.97 2.68 4.72
C LEU A 128 16.34 2.11 5.04
N GLN A 129 16.44 0.81 5.34
CA GLN A 129 17.71 0.21 5.77
C GLN A 129 18.81 0.37 4.69
N PRO A 130 18.58 0.08 3.39
CA PRO A 130 19.59 0.31 2.37
C PRO A 130 20.01 1.77 2.22
N LEU A 131 19.09 2.71 2.40
CA LEU A 131 19.37 4.15 2.33
C LEU A 131 20.22 4.61 3.52
N CYS A 132 19.90 4.12 4.73
CA CYS A 132 20.73 4.31 5.91
C CYS A 132 22.12 3.69 5.70
N ASP A 133 22.18 2.45 5.21
CA ASP A 133 23.42 1.71 4.96
C ASP A 133 24.35 2.43 3.98
N ALA A 134 23.79 3.13 2.99
CA ALA A 134 24.51 3.96 2.05
C ALA A 134 24.88 5.37 2.57
N GLY A 135 24.54 5.71 3.82
CA GLY A 135 24.79 7.03 4.40
C GLY A 135 24.02 8.15 3.71
N ARG A 136 22.84 7.87 3.16
CA ARG A 136 22.03 8.87 2.44
C ARG A 136 21.46 9.91 3.40
N ARG A 137 21.19 11.10 2.86
CA ARG A 137 20.41 12.14 3.52
C ARG A 137 18.95 11.95 3.14
N MET A 138 18.06 11.95 4.12
CA MET A 138 16.67 11.59 3.93
C MET A 138 15.72 12.47 4.72
N VAL A 139 14.57 12.74 4.12
CA VAL A 139 13.38 13.26 4.78
C VAL A 139 12.28 12.22 4.70
N VAL A 140 11.66 11.89 5.83
CA VAL A 140 10.47 11.04 5.89
C VAL A 140 9.27 11.92 6.19
N ASP A 141 8.42 12.11 5.18
CA ASP A 141 7.16 12.85 5.29
C ASP A 141 6.04 11.93 5.76
N CYS A 142 5.56 12.18 6.98
CA CYS A 142 4.56 11.37 7.65
C CYS A 142 3.13 11.90 7.47
N MET A 143 2.90 12.92 6.62
CA MET A 143 1.59 13.58 6.51
C MET A 143 0.43 12.61 6.21
N GLY A 144 0.68 11.60 5.39
CA GLY A 144 -0.32 10.61 5.00
C GLY A 144 -0.54 9.48 6.02
N LEU A 145 0.23 9.43 7.10
CA LEU A 145 0.08 8.37 8.10
C LEU A 145 -1.22 8.53 8.90
N THR A 146 -1.90 7.43 9.15
CA THR A 146 -3.12 7.37 9.95
C THR A 146 -2.89 6.68 11.29
N TYR A 147 -1.86 5.84 11.38
CA TYR A 147 -1.51 5.06 12.57
C TYR A 147 -0.03 4.65 12.58
N VAL A 148 0.55 4.57 13.78
CA VAL A 148 1.86 3.94 14.01
C VAL A 148 1.84 3.18 15.34
N ASN A 149 2.45 1.98 15.39
CA ASN A 149 2.58 1.21 16.62
C ASN A 149 3.98 1.33 17.26
N SER A 150 4.15 0.74 18.46
CA SER A 150 5.39 0.81 19.23
C SER A 150 6.59 0.15 18.55
N LEU A 151 6.38 -0.95 17.82
CA LEU A 151 7.43 -1.60 17.03
C LEU A 151 7.98 -0.66 15.96
N CYS A 152 7.09 0.06 15.29
CA CYS A 152 7.49 0.96 14.22
C CYS A 152 8.16 2.23 14.74
N LEU A 153 7.74 2.73 15.90
CA LEU A 153 8.42 3.84 16.57
C LEU A 153 9.84 3.46 17.04
N SER A 154 10.07 2.21 17.48
CA SER A 154 11.43 1.78 17.82
C SER A 154 12.33 1.67 16.59
N LEU A 155 11.76 1.30 15.43
CA LEU A 155 12.46 1.33 14.15
C LEU A 155 12.89 2.74 13.75
N TRP A 156 12.11 3.79 14.07
CA TRP A 156 12.51 5.17 13.77
C TRP A 156 13.82 5.55 14.46
N ASN A 157 13.93 5.21 15.75
CA ASN A 157 15.16 5.44 16.51
C ASN A 157 16.33 4.61 15.96
N LYS A 158 16.08 3.34 15.61
CA LYS A 158 17.08 2.49 14.97
C LYS A 158 17.60 3.11 13.68
N PHE A 159 16.71 3.53 12.76
CA PHE A 159 17.10 4.12 11.48
C PHE A 159 17.81 5.46 11.64
N HIS A 160 17.41 6.28 12.61
CA HIS A 160 18.09 7.53 12.92
C HIS A 160 19.55 7.27 13.32
N MET A 161 19.77 6.37 14.29
CA MET A 161 21.11 5.96 14.72
C MET A 161 21.92 5.32 13.59
N ASP A 162 21.30 4.43 12.82
CA ASP A 162 21.96 3.74 11.71
C ASP A 162 22.43 4.72 10.63
N CYS A 163 21.58 5.68 10.27
CA CYS A 163 21.88 6.68 9.26
C CYS A 163 23.00 7.62 9.74
N GLU A 164 22.92 8.13 10.97
CA GLU A 164 23.96 9.00 11.54
C GLU A 164 25.32 8.30 11.67
N ALA A 165 25.34 7.03 12.10
CA ALA A 165 26.58 6.24 12.21
C ALA A 165 27.33 6.08 10.88
N ARG A 166 26.64 6.27 9.75
CA ARG A 166 27.17 6.14 8.39
C ARG A 166 27.38 7.50 7.71
N GLY A 167 27.29 8.59 8.46
CA GLY A 167 27.47 9.95 7.96
C GLY A 167 26.27 10.51 7.19
N GLY A 168 25.15 9.79 7.18
CA GLY A 168 23.89 10.25 6.62
C GLY A 168 23.10 11.13 7.58
N LYS A 169 21.90 11.51 7.15
CA LYS A 169 20.92 12.24 7.98
C LYS A 169 19.53 11.69 7.75
N LEU A 170 18.77 11.51 8.82
CA LEU A 170 17.36 11.16 8.76
C LEU A 170 16.54 12.18 9.56
N VAL A 171 15.60 12.84 8.88
CA VAL A 171 14.69 13.82 9.48
C VAL A 171 13.25 13.41 9.19
N PHE A 172 12.43 13.26 10.23
CA PHE A 172 10.98 13.03 10.08
C PHE A 172 10.25 14.38 10.00
N CYS A 173 9.14 14.44 9.29
CA CYS A 173 8.33 15.65 9.27
C CYS A 173 6.84 15.41 9.10
N CYS A 174 6.06 16.49 9.26
CA CYS A 174 4.62 16.52 9.01
C CYS A 174 3.84 15.45 9.81
N LEU A 175 4.26 15.16 11.05
CA LEU A 175 3.58 14.17 11.88
C LEU A 175 2.10 14.55 12.12
N PRO A 176 1.14 13.66 11.81
CA PRO A 176 -0.26 13.84 12.16
C PRO A 176 -0.41 14.05 13.67
N GLN A 177 -1.35 14.90 14.09
CA GLN A 177 -1.48 15.32 15.49
C GLN A 177 -1.52 14.15 16.49
N LYS A 178 -2.22 13.06 16.14
CA LYS A 178 -2.31 11.85 16.98
C LYS A 178 -0.94 11.19 17.16
N ILE A 179 -0.18 11.06 16.07
CA ILE A 179 1.16 10.45 16.08
C ILE A 179 2.14 11.37 16.80
N ASN A 180 2.11 12.68 16.52
CA ASN A 180 2.97 13.65 17.18
C ASN A 180 2.79 13.64 18.71
N ARG A 181 1.55 13.50 19.21
CA ARG A 181 1.30 13.36 20.65
C ARG A 181 1.97 12.13 21.24
N ILE A 182 1.95 11.00 20.54
CA ILE A 182 2.62 9.76 20.99
C ILE A 182 4.13 9.96 21.03
N VAL A 183 4.70 10.55 19.97
CA VAL A 183 6.14 10.89 19.90
C VAL A 183 6.57 11.76 21.07
N LEU A 184 5.81 12.82 21.38
CA LEU A 184 6.07 13.71 22.52
C LEU A 184 5.93 12.99 23.86
N MET A 185 4.89 12.17 24.04
CA MET A 185 4.69 11.42 25.28
C MET A 185 5.83 10.42 25.56
N LEU A 186 6.42 9.87 24.51
CA LEU A 186 7.53 8.92 24.61
C LEU A 186 8.91 9.61 24.67
N GLY A 187 8.96 10.95 24.59
CA GLY A 187 10.22 11.71 24.56
C GLY A 187 11.04 11.50 23.28
N LEU A 188 10.44 10.92 22.23
CA LEU A 188 11.16 10.61 20.99
C LEU A 188 11.60 11.87 20.24
N ASN A 189 10.95 13.01 20.48
CA ASN A 189 11.35 14.32 19.95
C ASN A 189 12.68 14.83 20.51
N GLU A 190 13.23 14.24 21.57
CA GLU A 190 14.54 14.61 22.12
C GLU A 190 15.69 13.89 21.42
N VAL A 191 15.40 12.74 20.79
CA VAL A 191 16.40 11.89 20.14
C VAL A 191 16.25 11.83 18.62
N LEU A 192 15.05 12.09 18.08
CA LEU A 192 14.79 12.14 16.65
C LEU A 192 14.78 13.58 16.15
N LYS A 193 15.29 13.80 14.94
CA LYS A 193 15.09 15.06 14.20
C LYS A 193 13.70 15.07 13.60
N ILE A 194 12.83 15.95 14.10
CA ILE A 194 11.42 16.03 13.71
C ILE A 194 11.04 17.48 13.42
N GLU A 195 10.54 17.72 12.21
CA GLU A 195 10.17 19.04 11.73
C GLU A 195 8.69 19.16 11.37
N ALA A 196 8.15 20.38 11.45
CA ALA A 196 6.73 20.61 11.17
C ALA A 196 6.38 20.52 9.66
N THR A 197 7.35 20.74 8.78
CA THR A 197 7.13 20.80 7.31
C THR A 197 8.26 20.13 6.55
N VAL A 198 7.95 19.62 5.35
CA VAL A 198 8.96 19.06 4.42
C VAL A 198 10.06 20.08 4.14
N SER A 199 9.72 21.35 3.90
CA SER A 199 10.70 22.40 3.63
C SER A 199 11.66 22.65 4.80
N ALA A 200 11.19 22.55 6.05
CA ALA A 200 12.06 22.66 7.22
C ALA A 200 12.97 21.44 7.35
N ALA A 201 12.43 20.25 7.14
CA ALA A 201 13.19 19.00 7.16
C ALA A 201 14.29 18.96 6.11
N LEU A 202 14.00 19.42 4.89
CA LEU A 202 14.97 19.50 3.79
C LEU A 202 16.15 20.39 4.13
N ARG A 203 15.96 21.52 4.83
CA ARG A 203 17.06 22.37 5.28
C ARG A 203 18.00 21.61 6.22
N ILE A 204 17.45 20.96 7.24
CA ILE A 204 18.22 20.18 8.22
C ILE A 204 18.95 19.00 7.57
N ALA A 205 18.31 18.31 6.62
CA ALA A 205 18.91 17.19 5.90
C ALA A 205 20.03 17.61 4.92
N SER A 206 19.95 18.84 4.39
CA SER A 206 20.93 19.39 3.44
C SER A 206 22.16 20.03 4.09
N GLU A 207 22.09 20.39 5.37
CA GLU A 207 23.25 20.81 6.17
C GLU A 207 24.31 19.72 6.31
#